data_AF-A0A9P1M3R7-F1
#
_entry.id   AF-A0A9P1M3R7-F1
#
_cell.length_a   1.000
_cell.length_b   1.000
_cell.length_c   1.000
_cell.angle_alpha   90.00
_cell.angle_beta   90.00
_cell.angle_gamma   90.00
#
_symmetry.space_group_name_H-M   'P 1'
#
loop_
_entity.id
_entity.type
_entity.pdbx_description
1 polymer ?
#
loop_
_entity_poly.entity_id
_entity_poly.type
_entity_poly.pdbx_seq_one_letter_code
_entity_poly.pdbx_strand_id
1 'polypeptide(L)'
;MIDMNPIDYFKNIFLKMIFEKKITKPEGEELYLSEDDDIKCRLEKNIIRLNQAIDLFVSAESNKDELAMRAALLDIRVFMMSIYGVFYQSVEDIDFFIRETKEFSFPEDYQVPEHYNYR
;
A
#
# COMPACT_ATOMS: atom_id res chain seq x y z
N MET A 1 -17.45 -5.89 0.68
CA MET A 1 -16.11 -5.27 0.71
C MET A 1 -15.14 -6.35 1.16
N ILE A 2 -13.97 -6.43 0.53
CA ILE A 2 -12.93 -7.39 0.92
C ILE A 2 -12.46 -7.04 2.34
N ASP A 3 -12.24 -8.03 3.20
CA ASP A 3 -11.68 -7.79 4.53
C ASP A 3 -10.20 -7.40 4.40
N MET A 4 -9.87 -6.18 4.84
CA MET A 4 -8.51 -5.62 4.80
C MET A 4 -7.86 -5.53 6.19
N ASN A 5 -8.55 -5.98 7.25
CA ASN A 5 -7.95 -6.00 8.59
C ASN A 5 -6.63 -6.81 8.68
N PRO A 6 -6.43 -7.90 7.91
CA PRO A 6 -5.15 -8.60 7.90
C PRO A 6 -3.96 -7.73 7.46
N ILE A 7 -4.19 -6.70 6.63
CA ILE A 7 -3.13 -5.82 6.15
C ILE A 7 -2.61 -4.91 7.27
N ASP A 8 -3.49 -4.36 8.10
CA ASP A 8 -3.06 -3.55 9.26
C ASP A 8 -2.44 -4.44 10.35
N TYR A 9 -2.93 -5.67 10.51
CA TYR A 9 -2.29 -6.64 11.39
C TYR A 9 -0.87 -6.99 10.91
N PHE A 10 -0.67 -7.16 9.60
CA PHE A 10 0.65 -7.30 8.99
C PHE A 10 1.56 -6.11 9.34
N LYS A 11 1.11 -4.87 9.14
CA LYS A 11 1.88 -3.65 9.49
C LYS A 11 2.38 -3.72 10.93
N ASN A 12 1.50 -4.07 11.88
CA ASN A 12 1.85 -4.14 13.30
C ASN A 12 2.91 -5.22 13.60
N ILE A 13 2.79 -6.41 13.01
CA ILE A 13 3.80 -7.47 13.17
C ILE A 13 5.13 -7.03 12.56
N PHE A 14 5.09 -6.46 11.35
CA PHE A 14 6.29 -6.04 10.63
C PHE A 14 7.07 -4.97 11.40
N LEU A 15 6.40 -3.93 11.91
CA LEU A 15 7.06 -2.89 12.72
C LEU A 15 7.63 -3.43 14.03
N LYS A 16 6.93 -4.39 14.66
CA LYS A 16 7.45 -5.08 15.84
C LYS A 16 8.75 -5.82 15.51
N MET A 17 8.82 -6.52 14.38
CA MET A 17 10.03 -7.23 13.94
C MET A 17 11.21 -6.27 13.68
N ILE A 18 10.95 -5.13 13.03
CA ILE A 18 11.94 -4.06 12.84
C ILE A 18 12.51 -3.61 14.20
N PHE A 19 11.63 -3.32 15.16
CA PHE A 19 12.01 -2.85 16.49
C PHE A 19 12.84 -3.89 17.26
N GLU A 20 12.39 -5.15 17.29
CA GLU A 20 13.08 -6.24 17.97
C GLU A 20 14.48 -6.51 17.39
N LYS A 21 14.62 -6.38 16.06
CA LYS A 21 15.90 -6.53 15.37
C LYS A 21 16.76 -5.26 15.39
N LYS A 22 16.28 -4.16 15.99
CA LYS A 22 16.96 -2.86 16.07
C LYS A 22 17.39 -2.35 14.68
N ILE A 23 16.57 -2.59 13.67
CA ILE A 23 16.82 -2.11 12.31
C ILE A 23 16.42 -0.64 12.25
N THR A 24 17.36 0.21 11.83
CA THR A 24 17.15 1.67 11.77
C THR A 24 17.45 2.17 10.37
N LYS A 25 16.54 2.97 9.79
CA LYS A 25 16.77 3.71 8.55
C LYS A 25 17.87 4.77 8.74
N PRO A 26 18.51 5.23 7.64
CA PRO A 26 19.40 6.39 7.68
C PRO A 26 18.73 7.62 8.27
N GLU A 27 19.53 8.56 8.78
CA GLU A 27 19.03 9.82 9.31
C GLU A 27 18.20 10.58 8.26
N GLY A 28 16.97 10.98 8.64
CA GLY A 28 16.04 11.68 7.75
C GLY A 28 15.14 10.75 6.90
N GLU A 29 15.29 9.43 7.01
CA GLU A 29 14.37 8.46 6.41
C GLU A 29 13.47 7.81 7.47
N GLU A 30 12.17 7.73 7.18
CA GLU A 30 11.19 7.05 8.02
C GLU A 30 10.58 5.86 7.25
N LEU A 31 10.09 4.86 7.99
CA LEU A 31 9.35 3.77 7.39
C LEU A 31 7.95 4.27 7.03
N TYR A 32 7.53 4.12 5.78
CA TYR A 32 6.17 4.43 5.36
C TYR A 32 5.11 3.70 6.19
N LEU A 33 5.40 2.47 6.57
CA LEU A 33 4.55 1.65 7.41
C LEU A 33 4.45 2.16 8.84
N SER A 34 5.36 3.03 9.30
CA SER A 34 5.32 3.64 10.63
C SER A 34 4.40 4.86 10.73
N GLU A 35 3.86 5.35 9.62
CA GLU A 35 2.85 6.42 9.62
C GLU A 35 1.64 6.04 10.48
N ASP A 36 1.05 7.04 11.16
CA ASP A 36 -0.08 6.85 12.08
C ASP A 36 -1.32 6.25 11.41
N ASP A 37 -1.54 6.54 10.12
CA ASP A 37 -2.69 6.04 9.38
C ASP A 37 -2.59 4.53 9.08
N ASP A 38 -3.70 3.82 9.28
CA ASP A 38 -3.86 2.43 8.85
C ASP A 38 -3.78 2.31 7.31
N ILE A 39 -3.19 1.22 6.81
CA ILE A 39 -3.10 0.93 5.38
C ILE A 39 -4.50 0.81 4.79
N LYS A 40 -5.40 0.12 5.50
CA LYS A 40 -6.80 0.01 5.14
C LYS A 40 -7.45 1.38 4.96
N CYS A 41 -7.29 2.27 5.93
CA CYS A 41 -7.88 3.61 5.88
C CYS A 41 -7.39 4.39 4.64
N ARG A 42 -6.08 4.35 4.36
CA ARG A 42 -5.48 4.99 3.18
C ARG A 42 -6.02 4.41 1.87
N LEU A 43 -6.16 3.09 1.77
CA LEU A 43 -6.73 2.43 0.58
C LEU A 43 -8.21 2.76 0.40
N GLU A 44 -9.03 2.59 1.44
CA GLU A 44 -10.47 2.85 1.39
C GLU A 44 -10.76 4.29 0.98
N LYS A 45 -10.07 5.26 1.59
CA LYS A 45 -10.21 6.68 1.26
C LYS A 45 -9.88 6.98 -0.20
N ASN A 46 -8.81 6.40 -0.74
CA ASN A 46 -8.43 6.63 -2.13
C ASN A 46 -9.36 5.91 -3.12
N ILE A 47 -9.85 4.71 -2.80
CA ILE A 47 -10.83 3.99 -3.62
C ILE A 47 -12.16 4.76 -3.68
N ILE A 48 -12.63 5.28 -2.54
CA ILE A 48 -13.86 6.09 -2.48
C ILE A 48 -13.71 7.33 -3.37
N ARG A 49 -12.58 8.04 -3.26
CA ARG A 49 -12.30 9.23 -4.07
C ARG A 49 -12.14 8.92 -5.56
N LEU A 50 -11.51 7.80 -5.88
CA LEU A 50 -11.41 7.31 -7.26
C LEU A 50 -12.80 7.07 -7.85
N ASN A 51 -13.68 6.39 -7.13
CA ASN A 51 -15.06 6.14 -7.58
C ASN A 51 -15.81 7.46 -7.81
N GLN A 52 -15.69 8.42 -6.88
CA GLN A 52 -16.32 9.74 -7.02
C GLN A 52 -15.80 10.51 -8.26
N ALA A 53 -14.50 10.43 -8.54
CA ALA A 53 -13.91 11.06 -9.72
C ALA A 53 -14.37 10.37 -11.03
N ILE A 54 -14.54 9.05 -11.02
CA ILE A 54 -15.13 8.31 -12.14
C ILE A 54 -16.60 8.71 -12.35
N ASP A 55 -17.39 8.82 -11.28
CA ASP A 55 -18.78 9.26 -11.35
C ASP A 55 -18.90 10.67 -11.95
N LEU A 56 -18.00 11.59 -11.54
CA LEU A 56 -17.90 12.93 -12.14
C LEU A 56 -17.60 12.84 -13.64
N PHE A 57 -16.63 12.02 -14.04
CA PHE A 57 -16.26 11.84 -15.44
C PHE A 57 -17.45 11.37 -16.28
N VAL A 58 -18.17 10.34 -15.83
CA VAL A 58 -19.33 9.78 -16.53
C VAL A 58 -20.47 10.81 -16.64
N SER A 59 -20.75 11.53 -15.56
CA SER A 59 -21.77 12.58 -15.55
C SER A 59 -21.40 13.74 -16.48
N ALA A 60 -20.13 14.18 -16.47
CA ALA A 60 -19.64 15.26 -17.33
C ALA A 60 -19.70 14.87 -18.81
N GLU A 61 -19.36 13.62 -19.15
CA GLU A 61 -19.49 13.07 -20.50
C GLU A 61 -20.94 13.11 -21.00
N SER A 62 -21.88 12.65 -20.17
CA SER A 62 -23.31 12.68 -20.50
C SER A 62 -23.86 14.10 -20.74
N ASN A 63 -23.21 15.12 -20.16
CA ASN A 63 -23.56 16.53 -20.31
C ASN A 63 -22.67 17.28 -21.33
N LYS A 64 -21.73 16.59 -21.99
CA LYS A 64 -20.74 17.19 -22.91
C LYS A 64 -19.90 18.31 -22.28
N ASP A 65 -19.65 18.24 -20.98
CA ASP A 65 -18.80 19.19 -20.25
C ASP A 65 -17.33 18.75 -20.30
N GLU A 66 -16.61 19.17 -21.33
CA GLU A 66 -15.21 18.79 -21.54
C GLU A 66 -14.27 19.27 -20.41
N LEU A 67 -14.58 20.40 -19.77
CA LEU A 67 -13.73 20.93 -18.71
C LEU A 67 -13.85 20.08 -17.45
N ALA A 68 -15.08 19.71 -17.08
CA ALA A 68 -15.33 18.78 -15.98
C ALA A 68 -14.74 17.39 -16.24
N MET A 69 -14.83 16.89 -17.48
CA MET A 69 -14.17 15.62 -17.86
C MET A 69 -12.65 15.67 -17.65
N ARG A 70 -11.99 16.76 -18.06
CA ARG A 70 -10.54 16.93 -17.87
C ARG A 70 -10.17 17.01 -16.39
N ALA A 71 -10.94 17.73 -15.59
CA ALA A 71 -10.74 17.78 -14.14
C ALA A 71 -10.86 16.38 -13.51
N ALA A 72 -11.91 15.63 -13.88
CA ALA A 72 -12.12 14.27 -13.40
C ALA A 72 -10.96 13.33 -13.77
N LEU A 73 -10.44 13.42 -15.00
CA LEU A 73 -9.29 12.61 -15.43
C LEU A 73 -8.01 12.90 -14.64
N LEU A 74 -7.77 14.17 -14.27
CA LEU A 74 -6.65 14.53 -13.40
C LEU A 74 -6.81 13.90 -12.02
N ASP A 75 -8.00 13.98 -11.44
CA ASP A 75 -8.29 13.40 -10.13
C ASP A 75 -8.19 11.87 -10.13
N ILE A 76 -8.74 11.21 -11.16
CA ILE A 76 -8.61 9.76 -11.37
C ILE A 76 -7.13 9.36 -11.35
N ARG A 77 -6.29 10.07 -12.11
CA ARG A 77 -4.84 9.82 -12.13
C ARG A 77 -4.22 9.99 -10.75
N VAL A 78 -4.57 11.05 -10.02
CA VAL A 78 -4.06 11.28 -8.66
C VAL A 78 -4.41 10.12 -7.74
N PHE A 79 -5.67 9.70 -7.68
CA PHE A 79 -6.08 8.63 -6.77
C PHE A 79 -5.53 7.27 -7.16
N MET A 80 -5.37 6.98 -8.46
CA MET A 80 -4.66 5.78 -8.92
C MET A 80 -3.20 5.77 -8.44
N MET A 81 -2.49 6.90 -8.56
CA MET A 81 -1.12 7.01 -8.05
C MET A 81 -1.05 6.93 -6.53
N SER A 82 -2.04 7.46 -5.80
CA SER A 82 -2.10 7.33 -4.34
C SER A 82 -2.28 5.88 -3.90
N ILE A 83 -3.15 5.11 -4.57
CA ILE A 83 -3.32 3.67 -4.32
C ILE A 83 -2.01 2.93 -4.63
N TYR A 84 -1.41 3.17 -5.80
CA TYR A 84 -0.10 2.61 -6.16
C TYR A 84 0.97 2.95 -5.11
N GLY A 85 0.99 4.20 -4.62
CA GLY A 85 1.95 4.68 -3.64
C GLY A 85 1.91 3.91 -2.33
N VAL A 86 0.73 3.49 -1.87
CA VAL A 86 0.60 2.64 -0.67
C VAL A 86 1.36 1.34 -0.84
N PHE A 87 1.16 0.65 -1.97
CA PHE A 87 1.83 -0.62 -2.24
C PHE A 87 3.33 -0.45 -2.49
N TYR A 88 3.70 0.54 -3.31
CA TYR A 88 5.10 0.81 -3.64
C TYR A 88 5.94 1.11 -2.40
N GLN A 89 5.47 2.00 -1.54
CA GLN A 89 6.22 2.38 -0.34
C GLN A 89 6.25 1.25 0.70
N SER A 90 5.20 0.43 0.78
CA SER A 90 5.21 -0.79 1.61
C SER A 90 6.25 -1.81 1.11
N VAL A 91 6.42 -1.96 -0.21
CA VAL A 91 7.46 -2.81 -0.80
C VAL A 91 8.85 -2.27 -0.47
N GLU A 92 9.09 -0.97 -0.56
CA GLU A 92 10.38 -0.35 -0.20
C GLU A 92 10.76 -0.61 1.27
N ASP A 93 9.78 -0.57 2.18
CA ASP A 93 10.01 -0.91 3.59
C ASP A 93 10.34 -2.40 3.77
N ILE A 94 9.64 -3.30 3.08
CA ILE A 94 9.90 -4.75 3.11
C ILE A 94 11.30 -5.05 2.54
N ASP A 95 11.66 -4.46 1.40
CA ASP A 95 12.97 -4.66 0.76
C ASP A 95 14.10 -4.11 1.62
N PHE A 96 13.86 -3.00 2.32
CA PHE A 96 14.77 -2.51 3.35
C PHE A 96 14.95 -3.54 4.46
N PHE A 97 13.86 -4.07 5.04
CA PHE A 97 13.95 -5.11 6.05
C PHE A 97 14.73 -6.34 5.57
N ILE A 98 14.43 -6.85 4.38
CA ILE A 98 15.11 -8.02 3.79
C ILE A 98 16.61 -7.74 3.65
N ARG A 99 16.98 -6.56 3.15
CA ARG A 99 18.38 -6.16 2.97
C ARG A 99 19.15 -6.11 4.29
N GLU A 100 18.58 -5.52 5.32
CA GLU A 100 19.23 -5.39 6.63
C GLU A 100 19.26 -6.70 7.42
N THR A 101 18.45 -7.69 7.03
CA THR A 101 18.34 -9.00 7.72
C THR A 101 18.92 -10.17 6.93
N LYS A 102 19.82 -9.92 5.96
CA LYS A 102 20.53 -10.93 5.15
C LYS A 102 21.52 -11.80 5.95
N GLU A 103 21.10 -12.30 7.11
CA GLU A 103 21.89 -13.23 7.91
C GLU A 103 21.93 -14.63 7.26
N PHE A 104 20.97 -14.97 6.38
CA PHE A 104 20.87 -16.29 5.75
C PHE A 104 20.46 -16.22 4.28
N SER A 105 21.04 -17.09 3.44
CA SER A 105 20.58 -17.34 2.08
C SER A 105 19.23 -18.06 2.10
N PHE A 106 18.26 -17.59 1.30
CA PHE A 106 16.98 -18.28 1.16
C PHE A 106 17.19 -19.59 0.37
N PRO A 107 16.80 -20.77 0.90
CA PRO A 107 16.97 -22.03 0.18
C PRO A 107 16.11 -22.08 -1.08
N GLU A 108 16.70 -22.49 -2.21
CA GLU A 108 15.98 -22.59 -3.50
C GLU A 108 14.85 -23.63 -3.47
N ASP A 109 14.98 -24.65 -2.62
CA ASP A 109 14.03 -25.75 -2.45
C ASP A 109 13.08 -25.56 -1.27
N TYR A 110 13.09 -24.39 -0.61
CA TYR A 110 12.20 -24.13 0.52
C TYR A 110 10.72 -24.26 0.11
N GLN A 111 10.00 -25.14 0.82
CA GLN A 111 8.56 -25.27 0.72
C GLN A 111 7.93 -24.74 2.00
N VAL A 112 6.92 -23.87 1.87
CA VAL A 112 6.13 -23.41 3.03
C VAL A 112 5.46 -24.63 3.67
N PRO A 113 5.65 -24.88 4.98
CA PRO A 113 5.02 -26.02 5.64
C PRO A 113 3.49 -26.05 5.51
N GLU A 114 2.93 -27.23 5.26
CA GLU A 114 1.49 -27.40 4.98
C GLU A 114 0.58 -26.88 6.10
N HIS A 115 1.01 -26.94 7.36
CA HIS A 115 0.20 -26.50 8.50
C HIS A 115 -0.08 -25.00 8.52
N TYR A 116 0.63 -24.20 7.72
CA TYR A 116 0.33 -22.77 7.54
C TYR A 116 -0.85 -22.53 6.60
N ASN A 117 -1.32 -23.54 5.86
CA ASN A 117 -2.44 -23.45 4.92
C ASN A 117 -2.29 -22.29 3.89
N TYR A 118 -1.05 -21.93 3.55
CA TYR A 118 -0.74 -20.97 2.51
C TYR A 118 -0.83 -21.67 1.15
N ARG A 119 -1.76 -21.25 0.29
CA ARG A 119 -2.01 -21.81 -1.05
C ARG A 119 -2.20 -20.70 -2.07
#